data_AF-A0A3L7CI24-F1
#
_entry.id   AF-A0A3L7CI24-F1
#
_cell.length_a   1.000
_cell.length_b   1.000
_cell.length_c   1.000
_cell.angle_alpha   90.00
_cell.angle_beta   90.00
_cell.angle_gamma   90.00
#
_symmetry.space_group_name_H-M   'P 1'
#
loop_
_entity.id
_entity.type
_entity.pdbx_description
1 polymer ?
#
loop_
_entity_poly.entity_id
_entity_poly.type
_entity_poly.pdbx_seq_one_letter_code
_entity_poly.pdbx_strand_id
1 'polypeptide(L)'
;MKRLNITDNHGWVPRKLRKQERKIKNAHLRQRVMAVRLVMEGYLDKDVASMVNVCRQTVSHYVSLFNEGGLELLLHRDFAPGREPFLTEALRECRLC
;
A
#
# COMPACT_ATOMS: atom_id res chain seq x y z
N MET A 1 0.40 -3.93 -24.47
CA MET A 1 0.27 -3.98 -22.99
C MET A 1 1.36 -3.12 -22.38
N LYS A 2 1.03 -2.22 -21.45
CA LYS A 2 2.01 -1.30 -20.84
C LYS A 2 2.69 -2.01 -19.66
N ARG A 3 4.03 -2.06 -19.66
CA ARG A 3 4.79 -2.53 -18.50
C ARG A 3 4.88 -1.40 -17.47
N LEU A 4 4.71 -1.74 -16.20
CA LEU A 4 5.04 -0.84 -15.10
C LEU A 4 6.55 -0.89 -14.89
N ASN A 5 7.17 0.26 -14.77
CA ASN A 5 8.60 0.39 -14.54
C ASN A 5 8.82 1.13 -13.23
N ILE A 6 9.80 0.69 -12.46
CA ILE A 6 10.32 1.46 -11.32
C ILE A 6 11.30 2.47 -11.87
N THR A 7 11.04 3.75 -11.63
CA THR A 7 11.86 4.86 -12.14
C THR A 7 12.90 5.31 -11.13
N ASP A 8 12.57 5.20 -9.84
CA ASP A 8 13.50 5.46 -8.73
C ASP A 8 13.49 4.27 -7.78
N ASN A 9 14.66 3.74 -7.47
CA ASN A 9 14.80 2.59 -6.60
C ASN A 9 14.99 2.98 -5.12
N HIS A 10 15.23 4.26 -4.80
CA HIS A 10 15.40 4.76 -3.43
C HIS A 10 16.43 3.95 -2.61
N GLY A 11 17.46 3.39 -3.27
CA GLY A 11 18.47 2.53 -2.65
C GLY A 11 18.01 1.09 -2.31
N TRP A 12 16.79 0.73 -2.70
CA TRP A 12 16.22 -0.60 -2.57
C TRP A 12 16.55 -1.48 -3.77
N VAL A 13 16.83 -2.74 -3.48
CA VAL A 13 17.02 -3.80 -4.47
C VAL A 13 16.12 -4.98 -4.10
N PRO A 14 15.71 -5.84 -5.06
CA PRO A 14 14.79 -6.94 -4.79
C PRO A 14 15.19 -7.83 -3.60
N ARG A 15 16.49 -8.09 -3.44
CA ARG A 15 17.04 -8.85 -2.31
C ARG A 15 16.81 -8.17 -0.95
N LYS A 16 16.89 -6.84 -0.87
CA LYS A 16 16.61 -6.07 0.36
C LYS A 16 15.10 -6.05 0.64
N LEU A 17 14.27 -5.88 -0.40
CA LEU A 17 12.80 -5.93 -0.27
C LEU A 17 12.35 -7.29 0.27
N ARG A 18 12.92 -8.39 -0.21
CA ARG A 18 12.60 -9.75 0.30
C ARG A 18 12.95 -9.93 1.78
N LYS A 19 13.99 -9.27 2.28
CA LYS A 19 14.30 -9.25 3.72
C LYS A 19 13.27 -8.41 4.49
N GLN A 20 12.81 -7.30 3.90
CA GLN A 20 11.81 -6.43 4.51
C GLN A 20 10.44 -7.12 4.60
N GLU A 21 10.00 -7.82 3.55
CA GLU A 21 8.78 -8.62 3.54
C GLU A 21 8.67 -9.56 4.75
N ARG A 22 9.78 -10.21 5.12
CA ARG A 22 9.84 -11.14 6.26
C ARG A 22 9.69 -10.46 7.63
N LYS A 23 10.04 -9.17 7.72
CA LYS A 23 9.89 -8.38 8.96
C LYS A 23 8.47 -7.84 9.13
N ILE A 24 7.72 -7.70 8.04
CA ILE A 24 6.38 -7.11 8.07
C ILE A 24 5.36 -8.18 8.50
N LYS A 25 4.78 -7.98 9.68
CA LYS A 25 3.71 -8.84 10.21
C LYS A 25 2.38 -8.62 9.48
N ASN A 26 2.06 -7.39 9.10
CA ASN A 26 0.80 -7.06 8.42
C ASN A 26 0.78 -7.60 6.99
N ALA A 27 -0.20 -8.46 6.67
CA ALA A 27 -0.29 -9.09 5.36
C ALA A 27 -0.46 -8.09 4.21
N HIS A 28 -1.24 -7.03 4.39
CA HIS A 28 -1.47 -6.02 3.35
C HIS A 28 -0.22 -5.21 3.06
N LEU A 29 0.50 -4.79 4.09
CA LEU A 29 1.78 -4.08 3.92
C LEU A 29 2.82 -4.99 3.25
N ARG A 30 2.84 -6.28 3.59
CA ARG A 30 3.72 -7.25 2.94
C ARG A 30 3.37 -7.42 1.45
N GLN A 31 2.09 -7.46 1.10
CA GLN A 31 1.62 -7.50 -0.29
C GLN A 31 2.09 -6.28 -1.09
N ARG A 32 2.06 -5.08 -0.50
CA ARG A 32 2.57 -3.85 -1.15
C ARG A 32 4.04 -3.98 -1.53
N VAL A 33 4.87 -4.40 -0.58
CA VAL A 33 6.32 -4.59 -0.82
C VAL A 33 6.57 -5.69 -1.86
N MET A 34 5.79 -6.78 -1.80
CA MET A 34 5.88 -7.89 -2.76
C MET A 34 5.54 -7.46 -4.18
N ALA A 35 4.52 -6.62 -4.36
CA ALA A 35 4.17 -6.10 -5.67
C ALA A 35 5.33 -5.30 -6.29
N VAL A 36 5.93 -4.39 -5.53
CA VAL A 36 7.09 -3.59 -5.99
C VAL A 36 8.28 -4.48 -6.31
N ARG A 37 8.59 -5.45 -5.44
CA ARG A 37 9.69 -6.41 -5.68
C ARG A 37 9.50 -7.16 -7.00
N LEU A 38 8.29 -7.67 -7.27
CA LEU A 38 8.01 -8.42 -8.50
C LEU A 38 8.08 -7.52 -9.74
N VAL A 39 7.63 -6.27 -9.66
CA VAL A 39 7.79 -5.31 -10.77
C VAL A 39 9.27 -5.01 -11.02
N MET A 40 10.09 -4.84 -9.97
CA MET A 40 11.55 -4.69 -10.10
C MET A 40 12.23 -5.91 -10.73
N GLU A 41 11.73 -7.12 -10.44
CA GLU A 41 12.22 -8.37 -11.04
C GLU A 41 11.77 -8.56 -12.50
N GLY A 42 10.94 -7.66 -13.02
CA GLY A 42 10.52 -7.63 -14.43
C GLY A 42 9.24 -8.41 -14.74
N TYR A 43 8.47 -8.81 -13.72
CA TYR A 43 7.17 -9.46 -13.93
C TYR A 43 6.15 -8.50 -14.54
N LEU A 44 5.22 -9.04 -15.33
CA LEU A 44 4.14 -8.25 -15.92
C LEU A 44 3.11 -7.86 -14.87
N ASP A 45 2.52 -6.68 -15.03
CA ASP A 45 1.48 -6.12 -14.17
C ASP A 45 0.31 -7.10 -13.89
N LYS A 46 -0.14 -7.83 -14.92
CA LYS A 46 -1.19 -8.86 -14.77
C LYS A 46 -0.77 -10.02 -13.87
N ASP A 47 0.48 -10.45 -13.97
CA ASP A 47 0.98 -11.61 -13.26
C ASP A 47 1.24 -11.22 -11.80
N VAL A 48 1.78 -10.01 -11.59
CA VAL A 48 1.91 -9.41 -10.25
C VAL A 48 0.56 -9.28 -9.56
N ALA A 49 -0.45 -8.76 -10.25
CA ALA A 49 -1.81 -8.64 -9.73
C ALA A 49 -2.36 -9.99 -9.27
N SER A 50 -2.24 -11.03 -10.10
CA SER A 50 -2.67 -12.39 -9.77
C SER A 50 -1.86 -13.01 -8.61
N MET A 51 -0.54 -12.85 -8.58
CA MET A 51 0.32 -13.39 -7.52
C MET A 51 0.11 -12.72 -6.17
N VAL A 52 -0.15 -11.41 -6.16
CA VAL A 52 -0.37 -10.62 -4.93
C VAL A 52 -1.85 -10.67 -4.49
N ASN A 53 -2.74 -11.17 -5.34
CA ASN A 53 -4.19 -11.20 -5.17
C ASN A 53 -4.81 -9.80 -5.01
N VAL A 54 -4.50 -8.90 -5.95
CA VAL A 54 -5.03 -7.53 -6.02
C VAL A 54 -5.35 -7.15 -7.46
N CYS A 55 -6.10 -6.08 -7.69
CA CYS A 55 -6.35 -5.61 -9.06
C CYS A 55 -5.15 -4.87 -9.66
N ARG A 56 -5.09 -4.79 -11.00
CA ARG A 56 -3.99 -4.15 -11.75
C ARG A 56 -3.82 -2.66 -11.39
N GLN A 57 -4.92 -1.95 -11.15
CA GLN A 57 -4.89 -0.55 -10.72
C GLN A 57 -4.19 -0.38 -9.37
N THR A 58 -4.43 -1.30 -8.42
CA THR A 58 -3.74 -1.30 -7.13
C THR A 58 -2.24 -1.52 -7.27
N VAL A 59 -1.79 -2.41 -8.17
CA VAL A 59 -0.36 -2.59 -8.45
C VAL A 59 0.25 -1.30 -9.02
N SER A 60 -0.44 -0.64 -9.96
CA SER A 60 0.01 0.65 -10.50
C SER A 60 0.12 1.71 -9.40
N HIS A 61 -0.84 1.77 -8.48
CA HIS A 61 -0.81 2.69 -7.35
C HIS A 61 0.39 2.42 -6.45
N TYR A 62 0.66 1.15 -6.10
CA TYR A 62 1.84 0.80 -5.29
C TYR A 62 3.16 1.21 -5.96
N VAL A 63 3.26 1.03 -7.27
CA VAL A 63 4.43 1.48 -8.05
C VAL A 63 4.57 2.99 -8.03
N SER A 64 3.46 3.74 -8.18
CA SER A 64 3.48 5.20 -8.09
C SER A 64 3.94 5.69 -6.71
N LEU A 65 3.38 5.16 -5.62
CA LEU A 65 3.80 5.54 -4.26
C LEU A 65 5.27 5.24 -4.01
N PHE A 66 5.74 4.08 -4.49
CA PHE A 66 7.13 3.71 -4.33
C PHE A 66 8.07 4.62 -5.15
N ASN A 67 7.69 4.97 -6.38
CA ASN A 67 8.48 5.88 -7.19
C ASN A 67 8.55 7.28 -6.57
N GLU A 68 7.48 7.75 -5.93
CA GLU A 68 7.39 9.07 -5.32
C GLU A 68 8.16 9.18 -3.99
N GLY A 69 8.04 8.20 -3.09
CA GLY A 69 8.59 8.30 -1.73
C GLY A 69 9.15 7.00 -1.16
N GLY A 70 9.45 6.02 -2.03
CA GLY A 70 10.03 4.75 -1.64
C GLY A 70 9.16 3.92 -0.70
N LEU A 71 9.79 3.18 0.21
CA LEU A 71 9.07 2.34 1.17
C LEU A 71 8.31 3.14 2.23
N GLU A 72 8.75 4.35 2.56
CA GLU A 72 8.11 5.17 3.57
C GLU A 72 6.68 5.53 3.14
N LEU A 73 6.54 6.05 1.93
CA LEU A 73 5.24 6.38 1.37
C LEU A 73 4.41 5.12 1.04
N LEU A 74 5.05 4.06 0.53
CA LEU A 74 4.36 2.80 0.23
C LEU A 74 3.73 2.16 1.48
N LEU A 75 4.41 2.25 2.62
CA LEU A 75 3.97 1.66 3.88
C LEU A 75 3.15 2.63 4.73
N HIS A 76 3.10 3.90 4.37
CA HIS A 76 2.26 4.88 5.03
C HIS A 76 0.79 4.45 4.99
N ARG A 77 0.11 4.63 6.11
CA ARG A 77 -1.31 4.35 6.26
C ARG A 77 -1.93 5.57 6.93
N ASP A 78 -2.46 6.47 6.10
CA ASP A 78 -3.39 7.47 6.57
C ASP A 78 -4.64 6.74 7.06
N PHE A 79 -4.80 6.69 8.37
CA PHE A 79 -6.12 6.48 8.92
C PHE A 79 -6.85 7.79 8.72
N ALA A 80 -7.83 7.81 7.82
CA ALA A 80 -8.75 8.94 7.79
C ALA A 80 -9.25 9.15 9.23
N PRO A 81 -9.13 10.37 9.79
CA PRO A 81 -9.68 10.64 11.11
C PRO A 81 -11.14 10.20 11.07
N GLY A 82 -11.53 9.32 12.00
CA GLY A 82 -12.87 8.76 12.02
C GLY A 82 -13.88 9.89 11.90
N ARG A 83 -14.95 9.68 11.11
CA ARG A 83 -16.01 10.66 10.94
C ARG A 83 -16.48 11.11 12.32
N GLU A 84 -16.43 12.42 12.59
CA GLU A 84 -16.87 12.95 13.88
C GLU A 84 -18.30 12.46 14.17
N PRO A 85 -18.58 11.96 15.38
CA PRO A 85 -19.92 11.52 15.76
C PRO A 85 -20.92 12.66 15.55
N PHE A 86 -22.01 12.40 14.83
CA PHE A 86 -23.07 13.40 14.58
C PHE A 86 -23.77 13.91 15.85
N LEU A 87 -23.66 13.18 16.95
CA LEU A 87 -24.31 13.52 18.22
C LEU A 87 -23.26 14.15 19.15
N THR A 88 -23.36 15.46 19.32
CA THR A 88 -22.74 16.15 20.45
C THR A 88 -23.37 15.67 21.76
N GLU A 89 -22.64 15.68 22.87
CA GLU A 89 -23.15 15.28 24.19
C GLU A 89 -24.45 16.01 24.57
N ALA A 90 -24.60 17.27 24.13
CA ALA A 90 -25.81 18.07 24.31
C ALA A 90 -27.10 17.43 23.72
N LEU A 91 -27.01 16.65 22.64
CA LEU A 91 -28.18 15.96 22.06
C LEU A 91 -28.49 14.62 22.77
N ARG A 92 -27.58 14.07 23.56
CA ARG A 92 -27.83 12.85 24.36
C ARG A 92 -28.66 13.15 25.60
N GLU A 93 -28.52 14.32 26.21
CA GLU A 93 -29.23 14.69 27.45
C GLU A 93 -30.71 15.05 27.21
N CYS A 94 -31.08 15.51 26.02
CA CYS A 94 -32.49 15.84 25.67
C CYS A 94 -33.43 14.64 25.47
N ARG A 95 -33.04 13.40 25.81
CA ARG A 95 -33.89 12.20 25.69
C ARG A 95 -34.37 11.63 27.03
N LEU A 96 -34.21 12.39 28.12
CA LEU A 96 -34.63 12.03 29.48
C LEU A 96 -35.58 13.07 30.14
N CYS A 97 -36.24 13.92 29.35
CA CYS A 97 -37.35 14.76 29.83
C CYS A 97 -38.66 14.35 29.13
#